data_AF-S8BRN2-F1
#
_entry.id   AF-S8BRN2-F1
#
_cell.length_a   1.000
_cell.length_b   1.000
_cell.length_c   1.000
_cell.angle_alpha   90.00
_cell.angle_beta   90.00
_cell.angle_gamma   90.00
#
_symmetry.space_group_name_H-M   'P 1'
#
loop_
_entity.id
_entity.type
_entity.pdbx_description
1 polymer ?
#
loop_
_entity_poly.entity_id
_entity_poly.type
_entity_poly.pdbx_seq_one_letter_code
_entity_poly.pdbx_strand_id
1 'polypeptide(L)'
;ELRQFPSLRVEVKNAAFESLEKMREESRRATIQLVEMEWCYLTVDFFRKIPQDLEKGGNATQSIFDRYNDSYIRRIGSNVLSYVNMVCGSLRNSIPKSIVYCQVREAKRGMLDHFYTELGKKEGRQLGTLLDEDPAIMQRRVSLAKRLELYKAAQGEIDSVVWSK
;
A
#
# COMPACT_ATOMS: atom_id res chain seq x y z
N GLU A 1 11.52 10.16 -17.92
CA GLU A 1 12.73 10.78 -17.34
C GLU A 1 13.73 9.74 -16.82
N LEU A 2 13.38 8.81 -15.94
CA LEU A 2 14.29 7.74 -15.44
C LEU A 2 14.87 6.77 -16.50
N ARG A 3 14.44 6.82 -17.77
CA ARG A 3 15.02 5.98 -18.84
C ARG A 3 16.45 6.38 -19.19
N GLN A 4 16.82 7.64 -18.93
CA GLN A 4 18.13 8.18 -19.24
C GLN A 4 19.22 7.71 -18.26
N PHE A 5 18.83 7.32 -17.03
CA PHE A 5 19.74 6.98 -15.93
C PHE A 5 19.49 5.53 -15.46
N PRO A 6 20.13 4.51 -16.08
CA PRO A 6 19.88 3.11 -15.76
C PRO A 6 20.16 2.77 -14.29
N SER A 7 21.26 3.29 -13.74
CA SER A 7 21.68 3.05 -12.34
C SER A 7 20.64 3.58 -11.35
N LEU A 8 20.25 4.85 -11.49
CA LEU A 8 19.19 5.45 -10.65
C LEU A 8 17.86 4.70 -10.77
N ARG A 9 17.49 4.27 -11.98
CA ARG A 9 16.26 3.51 -12.19
C ARG A 9 16.28 2.17 -11.45
N VAL A 10 17.41 1.47 -11.43
CA VAL A 10 17.57 0.22 -10.67
C VAL A 10 17.45 0.49 -9.18
N GLU A 11 18.12 1.52 -8.68
CA GLU A 11 18.08 1.88 -7.25
C GLU A 11 16.66 2.24 -6.78
N VAL A 12 15.94 3.07 -7.55
CA VAL A 12 14.54 3.43 -7.25
C VAL A 12 13.64 2.18 -7.28
N LYS A 13 13.86 1.27 -8.23
CA LYS A 13 13.10 0.02 -8.31
C LYS A 13 13.38 -0.88 -7.11
N ASN A 14 14.62 -0.98 -6.65
CA ASN A 14 15.00 -1.74 -5.48
C ASN A 14 14.36 -1.17 -4.22
N ALA A 15 14.44 0.16 -4.02
CA ALA A 15 13.80 0.84 -2.90
C ALA A 15 12.28 0.64 -2.88
N ALA A 16 11.63 0.66 -4.05
CA ALA A 16 10.20 0.37 -4.16
C ALA A 16 9.86 -1.07 -3.74
N PHE A 17 10.65 -2.06 -4.17
CA PHE A 17 10.43 -3.46 -3.79
C PHE A 17 10.64 -3.70 -2.30
N GLU A 18 11.71 -3.14 -1.73
CA GLU A 18 12.00 -3.27 -0.31
C GLU A 18 10.87 -2.68 0.54
N SER A 19 10.38 -1.49 0.17
CA SER A 19 9.26 -0.86 0.87
C SER A 19 7.97 -1.68 0.75
N LEU A 20 7.67 -2.26 -0.42
CA LEU A 20 6.49 -3.09 -0.62
C LEU A 20 6.57 -4.38 0.21
N GLU A 21 7.73 -5.03 0.24
CA GLU A 21 7.93 -6.28 1.00
C GLU A 21 7.81 -6.03 2.51
N LYS A 22 8.41 -4.95 3.01
CA LYS A 22 8.26 -4.54 4.42
C LYS A 22 6.79 -4.27 4.77
N MET A 23 6.10 -3.49 3.94
CA MET A 23 4.68 -3.21 4.16
C MET A 23 3.81 -4.44 3.97
N ARG A 24 4.28 -5.49 3.29
CA ARG A 24 3.52 -6.74 3.10
C ARG A 24 3.40 -7.44 4.42
N GLU A 25 4.51 -7.54 5.14
CA GLU A 25 4.54 -8.14 6.46
C GLU A 25 3.77 -7.30 7.49
N GLU A 26 3.85 -5.98 7.43
CA GLU A 26 3.01 -5.11 8.26
C GLU A 26 1.51 -5.27 7.96
N SER A 27 1.12 -5.33 6.68
CA SER A 27 -0.28 -5.54 6.29
C SER A 27 -0.82 -6.90 6.77
N ARG A 28 0.03 -7.93 6.76
CA ARG A 28 -0.28 -9.26 7.28
C ARG A 28 -0.53 -9.21 8.78
N ARG A 29 0.40 -8.62 9.54
CA ARG A 29 0.28 -8.46 11.00
C ARG A 29 -0.98 -7.66 11.38
N ALA A 30 -1.23 -6.53 10.71
CA ALA A 30 -2.42 -5.72 10.95
C ALA A 30 -3.73 -6.48 10.62
N THR A 31 -3.73 -7.28 9.56
CA THR A 31 -4.89 -8.11 9.19
C THR A 31 -5.17 -9.19 10.22
N ILE A 32 -4.14 -9.87 10.73
CA ILE A 32 -4.28 -10.86 11.81
C ILE A 32 -4.83 -10.18 13.06
N GLN A 33 -4.28 -9.02 13.42
CA GLN A 33 -4.74 -8.27 14.59
C GLN A 33 -6.22 -7.85 14.48
N LEU A 34 -6.70 -7.47 13.28
CA LEU A 34 -8.12 -7.20 13.05
C LEU A 34 -9.01 -8.40 13.40
N VAL A 35 -8.56 -9.62 13.06
CA VAL A 35 -9.30 -10.85 13.38
C VAL A 35 -9.19 -11.18 14.87
N GLU A 36 -8.01 -11.02 15.45
CA GLU A 36 -7.78 -11.26 16.88
C GLU A 36 -8.61 -10.33 17.77
N MET A 37 -8.82 -9.07 17.37
CA MET A 37 -9.68 -8.14 18.11
C MET A 37 -11.13 -8.64 18.18
N GLU A 38 -11.67 -9.19 17.09
CA GLU A 38 -13.02 -9.75 17.04
C GLU A 38 -13.14 -11.08 17.82
N TRP A 39 -12.02 -11.79 17.98
CA TRP A 39 -11.95 -13.01 18.79
C TRP A 39 -11.83 -12.72 20.29
N CYS A 40 -11.03 -11.73 20.68
CA CYS A 40 -10.77 -11.38 22.08
C CYS A 40 -11.93 -10.65 22.75
N TYR A 41 -12.79 -9.96 22.01
CA TYR A 41 -13.89 -9.19 22.57
C TYR A 41 -15.18 -9.32 21.75
N LEU A 42 -16.26 -9.74 22.42
CA LEU A 42 -17.58 -9.81 21.80
C LEU A 42 -18.18 -8.42 21.66
N THR A 43 -18.77 -8.12 20.50
CA THR A 43 -19.48 -6.85 20.29
C THR A 43 -20.78 -6.82 21.10
N VAL A 44 -20.73 -6.27 22.31
CA VAL A 44 -21.85 -6.26 23.26
C VAL A 44 -23.10 -5.59 22.71
N ASP A 45 -22.94 -4.54 21.90
CA ASP A 45 -24.08 -3.82 21.29
C ASP A 45 -24.89 -4.68 20.32
N PHE A 46 -24.31 -5.73 19.75
CA PHE A 46 -25.07 -6.73 18.98
C PHE A 46 -26.07 -7.45 19.88
N PHE A 47 -25.60 -7.98 21.02
CA PHE A 47 -26.42 -8.77 21.94
C PHE A 47 -27.46 -7.93 22.68
N ARG A 48 -27.21 -6.64 22.92
CA ARG A 48 -28.20 -5.71 23.48
C ARG A 48 -29.43 -5.50 22.60
N LYS A 49 -29.29 -5.69 21.28
CA LYS A 49 -30.37 -5.54 20.30
C LYS A 49 -31.18 -6.82 20.09
N ILE A 50 -30.68 -7.95 20.57
CA ILE A 50 -31.44 -9.20 20.54
C ILE A 50 -32.64 -9.02 21.48
N PRO A 51 -33.88 -9.26 21.02
CA PRO A 51 -35.04 -9.23 21.90
C PRO A 51 -34.78 -10.13 23.10
N GLN A 52 -34.73 -9.53 24.29
CA GLN A 52 -34.78 -10.28 25.53
C GLN A 52 -36.23 -10.71 25.69
N ASP A 53 -36.52 -11.97 25.38
CA ASP A 53 -37.84 -12.49 25.69
C ASP A 53 -38.01 -12.43 27.20
N LEU A 54 -39.04 -11.70 27.62
CA LEU A 54 -39.51 -11.56 28.98
C LEU A 54 -40.05 -12.87 29.57
N GLU A 55 -39.85 -14.03 28.94
CA GLU A 55 -40.05 -15.34 29.56
C GLU A 55 -38.94 -15.61 30.58
N LYS A 56 -38.89 -14.77 31.61
CA LYS A 56 -38.30 -15.11 32.89
C LYS A 56 -39.04 -16.32 33.43
N GLY A 57 -38.45 -17.49 33.23
CA GLY A 57 -38.76 -18.69 33.98
C GLY A 57 -40.09 -19.33 33.57
N GLY A 58 -39.99 -20.36 32.72
CA GLY A 58 -40.90 -21.48 32.85
C GLY A 58 -40.93 -21.95 34.31
N ASN A 59 -42.10 -22.40 34.77
CA ASN A 59 -42.38 -22.79 36.15
C ASN A 59 -41.17 -23.46 36.83
N ALA A 60 -40.83 -23.03 38.05
CA ALA A 60 -39.70 -23.56 38.82
C ALA A 60 -39.76 -25.09 39.04
N THR A 61 -40.91 -25.71 38.76
CA THR A 61 -41.18 -27.14 38.79
C THR A 61 -40.85 -27.90 37.49
N GLN A 62 -40.55 -27.23 36.37
CA GLN A 62 -40.11 -27.89 35.14
C GLN A 62 -38.63 -28.27 35.21
N SER A 63 -38.32 -29.48 34.75
CA SER A 63 -36.96 -30.00 34.59
C SER A 63 -36.11 -29.00 33.80
N ILE A 64 -34.85 -28.85 34.20
CA ILE A 64 -33.87 -28.01 33.50
C ILE A 64 -33.80 -28.39 32.00
N PHE A 65 -34.03 -29.67 31.67
CA PHE A 65 -34.08 -30.18 30.30
C PHE A 65 -35.32 -29.70 29.53
N ASP A 66 -36.50 -29.61 30.16
CA ASP A 66 -37.71 -29.07 29.52
C ASP A 66 -37.62 -27.55 29.31
N ARG A 67 -36.84 -26.87 30.18
CA ARG A 67 -36.57 -25.43 30.11
C ARG A 67 -35.65 -25.05 28.95
N TYR A 68 -34.81 -25.98 28.48
CA TYR A 68 -33.94 -25.84 27.31
C TYR A 68 -34.45 -26.70 26.15
N ASN A 69 -35.69 -26.45 25.74
CA ASN A 69 -36.33 -27.13 24.61
C ASN A 69 -35.56 -26.88 23.29
N ASP A 70 -35.77 -27.74 22.28
CA ASP A 70 -35.13 -27.66 20.95
C ASP A 70 -35.26 -26.25 20.32
N SER A 71 -36.38 -25.56 20.58
CA SER A 71 -36.60 -24.17 20.16
C SER A 71 -35.59 -23.17 20.74
N TYR A 72 -35.20 -23.34 22.01
CA TYR A 72 -34.19 -22.51 22.67
C TYR A 72 -32.80 -22.74 22.08
N ILE A 73 -32.42 -24.01 21.86
CA ILE A 73 -31.14 -24.37 21.24
C ILE A 73 -31.06 -23.83 19.81
N ARG A 74 -32.13 -23.98 19.02
CA ARG A 74 -32.22 -23.39 17.67
C ARG A 74 -32.04 -21.88 17.69
N ARG A 75 -32.65 -21.18 18.66
CA ARG A 75 -32.52 -19.72 18.78
C ARG A 75 -31.09 -19.30 19.14
N ILE A 76 -30.42 -20.01 20.06
CA ILE A 76 -28.98 -19.79 20.31
C ILE A 76 -28.21 -19.93 18.99
N GLY A 77 -28.47 -21.00 18.25
CA GLY A 77 -27.86 -21.23 16.93
C GLY A 77 -28.08 -20.06 15.97
N SER A 78 -29.31 -19.56 15.84
CA SER A 78 -29.64 -18.41 14.99
C SER A 78 -28.95 -17.12 15.46
N ASN A 79 -28.86 -16.88 16.76
CA ASN A 79 -28.19 -15.70 17.33
C ASN A 79 -26.68 -15.75 17.09
N VAL A 80 -26.04 -16.90 17.32
CA VAL A 80 -24.61 -17.10 17.05
C VAL A 80 -24.32 -16.94 15.57
N LEU A 81 -25.12 -17.55 14.68
CA LEU A 81 -24.97 -17.39 13.24
C LEU A 81 -25.11 -15.92 12.81
N SER A 82 -26.07 -15.19 13.38
CA SER A 82 -26.25 -13.77 13.10
C SER A 82 -25.06 -12.93 13.57
N TYR A 83 -24.47 -13.26 14.72
CA TYR A 83 -23.25 -12.61 15.21
C TYR A 83 -22.06 -12.88 14.28
N VAL A 84 -21.84 -14.13 13.90
CA VAL A 84 -20.76 -14.51 12.96
C VAL A 84 -20.92 -13.77 11.63
N ASN A 85 -22.13 -13.69 11.09
CA ASN A 85 -22.39 -12.94 9.86
C ASN A 85 -22.10 -11.45 10.00
N MET A 86 -22.40 -10.84 11.15
CA MET A 86 -22.07 -9.45 11.44
C MET A 86 -20.54 -9.24 11.47
N VAL A 87 -19.80 -10.09 12.20
CA VAL A 87 -18.33 -10.02 12.27
C VAL A 87 -17.70 -10.21 10.91
N CYS A 88 -18.15 -11.22 10.14
CA CYS A 88 -17.72 -11.43 8.75
C CYS A 88 -18.00 -10.19 7.88
N GLY A 89 -19.13 -9.51 8.08
CA GLY A 89 -19.45 -8.25 7.42
C GLY A 89 -18.49 -7.10 7.79
N SER A 90 -18.09 -7.00 9.05
CA SER A 90 -17.08 -6.04 9.52
C SER A 90 -15.72 -6.31 8.88
N LEU A 91 -15.23 -7.55 9.00
CA LEU A 91 -13.93 -7.99 8.48
C LEU A 91 -13.83 -7.85 6.95
N ARG A 92 -14.92 -8.16 6.23
CA ARG A 92 -14.99 -7.96 4.77
C ARG A 92 -14.70 -6.51 4.35
N ASN A 93 -15.01 -5.55 5.22
CA ASN A 93 -14.76 -4.13 4.96
C ASN A 93 -13.43 -3.64 5.53
N SER A 94 -13.01 -4.10 6.71
CA SER A 94 -11.81 -3.62 7.40
C SER A 94 -10.53 -4.23 6.84
N ILE A 95 -10.52 -5.51 6.47
CA ILE A 95 -9.33 -6.21 5.96
C ILE A 95 -8.82 -5.58 4.66
N PRO A 96 -9.63 -5.39 3.59
CA PRO A 96 -9.14 -4.76 2.37
C PRO A 96 -8.65 -3.33 2.60
N LYS A 97 -9.30 -2.57 3.50
CA LYS A 97 -8.87 -1.22 3.86
C LYS A 97 -7.50 -1.22 4.51
N SER A 98 -7.24 -2.14 5.45
CA SER A 98 -5.94 -2.30 6.09
C SER A 98 -4.85 -2.68 5.08
N ILE A 99 -5.13 -3.62 4.19
CA ILE A 99 -4.19 -4.02 3.13
C ILE A 99 -3.85 -2.84 2.24
N VAL A 100 -4.84 -2.13 1.71
CA VAL A 100 -4.61 -0.96 0.83
C VAL A 100 -3.87 0.15 1.58
N TYR A 101 -4.21 0.38 2.85
CA TYR A 101 -3.52 1.37 3.68
C TYR A 101 -2.02 1.06 3.76
N CYS A 102 -1.64 -0.15 4.14
CA CYS A 102 -0.24 -0.54 4.27
C CYS A 102 0.47 -0.65 2.90
N GLN A 103 -0.09 -1.40 1.96
CA GLN A 103 0.55 -1.76 0.69
C GLN A 103 0.62 -0.62 -0.32
N VAL A 104 -0.29 0.36 -0.25
CA VAL A 104 -0.33 1.45 -1.22
C VAL A 104 0.09 2.76 -0.57
N ARG A 105 -0.61 3.17 0.49
CA ARG A 105 -0.41 4.49 1.08
C ARG A 105 0.90 4.56 1.86
N GLU A 106 1.10 3.64 2.81
CA GLU A 106 2.32 3.62 3.62
C GLU A 106 3.54 3.15 2.81
N ALA A 107 3.39 2.18 1.90
CA ALA A 107 4.49 1.77 1.03
C ALA A 107 5.02 2.93 0.17
N LYS A 108 4.13 3.72 -0.45
CA LYS A 108 4.54 4.89 -1.23
C LYS A 108 5.26 5.93 -0.36
N ARG A 109 4.71 6.23 0.82
CA ARG A 109 5.27 7.24 1.73
C ARG A 109 6.62 6.79 2.29
N GLY A 110 6.66 5.59 2.85
CA GLY A 110 7.86 4.99 3.42
C GLY A 110 8.98 4.81 2.40
N MET A 111 8.65 4.45 1.16
CA MET A 111 9.63 4.38 0.07
C MET A 111 10.31 5.73 -0.16
N LEU A 112 9.55 6.83 -0.26
CA LEU A 112 10.13 8.16 -0.51
C LEU A 112 10.98 8.63 0.66
N ASP A 113 10.47 8.52 1.88
CA ASP A 113 11.18 8.94 3.09
C ASP A 113 12.51 8.17 3.24
N HIS A 114 12.48 6.84 3.03
CA HIS A 114 13.68 6.01 3.07
C HIS A 114 14.64 6.34 1.93
N PHE A 115 14.14 6.45 0.70
CA PHE A 115 14.96 6.76 -0.47
C PHE A 115 15.68 8.12 -0.34
N TYR A 116 14.99 9.16 0.14
CA TYR A 116 15.63 10.46 0.38
C TYR A 116 16.67 10.40 1.50
N THR A 117 16.38 9.64 2.56
CA THR A 117 17.34 9.44 3.66
C THR A 117 18.60 8.73 3.17
N GLU A 118 18.46 7.69 2.35
CA GLU A 118 19.60 6.96 1.78
C GLU A 118 20.36 7.81 0.76
N LEU A 119 19.67 8.57 -0.08
CA LEU A 119 20.30 9.49 -1.04
C LEU A 119 21.12 10.57 -0.32
N GLY A 120 20.62 11.10 0.79
CA GLY A 120 21.31 12.11 1.60
C GLY A 120 22.60 11.61 2.27
N LYS A 121 22.78 10.29 2.38
CA LYS A 121 24.01 9.67 2.91
C LYS A 121 25.06 9.39 1.84
N LYS A 122 24.69 9.43 0.55
CA LYS A 122 25.62 9.08 -0.55
C LYS A 122 26.61 10.22 -0.82
N GLU A 123 27.87 9.85 -1.04
CA GLU A 123 28.92 10.80 -1.40
C GLU A 123 28.81 11.26 -2.86
N GLY A 124 29.46 12.38 -3.21
CA GLY A 124 29.43 12.93 -4.57
C GLY A 124 29.82 11.95 -5.68
N ARG A 125 30.75 11.02 -5.42
CA ARG A 125 31.11 9.96 -6.38
C ARG A 125 29.98 8.96 -6.61
N GLN A 126 29.29 8.54 -5.55
CA GLN A 126 28.17 7.61 -5.63
C GLN A 126 26.95 8.25 -6.30
N LEU A 127 26.70 9.53 -6.03
CA LEU A 127 25.69 10.32 -6.73
C LEU A 127 26.01 10.45 -8.22
N GLY A 128 27.28 10.64 -8.57
CA GLY A 128 27.75 10.63 -9.95
C GLY A 128 27.39 9.33 -10.68
N THR A 129 27.68 8.16 -10.07
CA THR A 129 27.35 6.86 -10.66
C THR A 129 25.84 6.63 -10.86
N LEU A 130 25.00 7.18 -9.98
CA LEU A 130 23.54 7.11 -10.17
C LEU A 130 23.07 7.94 -11.38
N LEU A 131 23.78 9.03 -11.67
CA LEU A 131 23.51 9.94 -12.78
C LEU A 131 24.23 9.56 -14.08
N ASP A 132 24.91 8.41 -14.12
CA ASP A 132 25.50 7.89 -15.34
C ASP A 132 24.40 7.65 -16.38
N GLU A 133 24.53 8.34 -17.51
CA GLU A 133 23.60 8.20 -18.62
C GLU A 133 23.88 6.94 -19.43
N ASP A 134 22.85 6.45 -20.12
CA ASP A 134 23.03 5.44 -21.16
C ASP A 134 24.09 5.90 -22.19
N PRO A 135 25.18 5.14 -22.41
CA PRO A 135 26.24 5.49 -23.36
C PRO A 135 25.72 5.78 -24.77
N ALA A 136 24.66 5.11 -25.22
CA ALA A 136 24.07 5.34 -26.54
C ALA A 136 23.40 6.71 -26.62
N ILE A 137 22.71 7.13 -25.56
CA ILE A 137 22.08 8.45 -25.46
C ILE A 137 23.17 9.53 -25.37
N MET A 138 24.20 9.30 -24.56
CA MET A 138 25.34 10.20 -24.43
C MET A 138 26.05 10.43 -25.77
N GLN A 139 26.37 9.36 -26.51
CA GLN A 139 26.99 9.46 -27.83
C GLN A 139 26.10 10.20 -28.84
N ARG A 140 24.79 9.93 -28.82
CA ARG A 140 23.84 10.64 -29.68
C ARG A 140 23.77 12.12 -29.36
N ARG A 141 23.78 12.50 -28.07
CA ARG A 141 23.82 13.90 -27.64
C ARG A 141 25.11 14.59 -28.09
N VAL A 142 26.26 13.94 -27.92
CA VAL A 142 27.57 14.49 -28.34
C VAL A 142 27.62 14.71 -29.87
N SER A 143 27.15 13.76 -30.66
CA SER A 143 27.12 13.90 -32.13
C SER A 143 26.18 15.02 -32.61
N LEU A 144 25.02 15.16 -31.97
CA LEU A 144 24.08 16.25 -32.25
C LEU A 144 24.66 17.61 -31.83
N ALA A 145 25.33 17.70 -30.67
CA ALA A 145 25.96 18.92 -30.21
C ALA A 145 27.05 19.40 -31.18
N LYS A 146 27.91 18.48 -31.65
CA LYS A 146 28.93 18.80 -32.66
C LYS A 146 28.30 19.27 -33.97
N ARG A 147 27.22 18.61 -34.43
CA ARG A 147 26.53 19.02 -35.65
C ARG A 147 25.87 20.39 -35.52
N LEU A 148 25.31 20.70 -34.35
CA LEU A 148 24.74 22.01 -34.05
C LEU A 148 25.81 23.12 -34.05
N GLU A 149 26.98 22.85 -33.47
CA GLU A 149 28.11 23.79 -33.47
C GLU A 149 28.55 24.13 -34.90
N LEU A 150 28.67 23.11 -35.76
CA LEU A 150 28.98 23.31 -37.18
C LEU A 150 27.92 24.13 -37.90
N TYR A 151 26.63 23.89 -37.64
CA TYR A 151 25.56 24.69 -38.25
C TYR A 151 25.55 26.14 -37.76
N LYS A 152 25.87 26.39 -36.48
CA LYS A 152 26.00 27.76 -35.95
C LYS A 152 27.19 28.48 -36.57
N ALA A 153 28.32 27.81 -36.76
CA ALA A 153 29.49 28.37 -37.43
C ALA A 153 29.15 28.73 -38.89
N ALA A 154 28.54 27.81 -39.64
CA ALA A 154 28.11 28.05 -41.01
C ALA A 154 27.09 29.19 -41.13
N GLN A 155 26.14 29.28 -40.19
CA GLN A 155 25.21 30.40 -40.13
C GLN A 155 25.95 31.72 -39.89
N GLY A 156 26.90 31.76 -38.95
CA GLY A 156 27.70 32.96 -38.69
C GLY A 156 28.53 33.41 -39.90
N GLU A 157 29.07 32.46 -40.67
CA GLU A 157 29.76 32.77 -41.92
C GLU A 157 28.80 33.37 -42.96
N ILE A 158 27.61 32.79 -43.14
CA ILE A 158 26.59 33.33 -44.06
C ILE A 158 26.18 34.75 -43.64
N ASP A 159 25.90 34.96 -42.35
CA ASP A 159 25.51 36.25 -41.83
C ASP A 159 26.63 37.30 -42.07
N SER A 160 27.89 36.94 -41.88
CA SER A 160 29.02 37.85 -42.12
C SER A 160 29.10 38.35 -43.57
N VAL A 161 28.78 37.49 -44.55
CA VAL A 161 28.77 37.84 -45.97
C VAL A 161 27.55 38.69 -46.35
N VAL A 162 26.38 38.39 -45.77
CA VAL A 162 25.14 39.13 -46.01
C VAL A 162 25.23 40.57 -45.50
N TRP A 163 25.84 40.78 -44.34
CA TRP A 163 26.00 42.12 -43.73
C TRP A 163 27.24 42.89 -44.22
N SER A 164 28.10 42.29 -45.06
CA SER A 164 29.25 42.95 -45.69
C SER A 164 28.92 43.60 -47.04
N LYS A 165 27.65 43.58 -47.48
CA LYS A 165 27.13 44.33 -48.63
C LYS A 165 26.32 45.52 -48.16
#